data_AF-A0A968QDT4-F1
#
_entry.id   AF-A0A968QDT4-F1
#
_cell.length_a   1.000
_cell.length_b   1.000
_cell.length_c   1.000
_cell.angle_alpha   90.00
_cell.angle_beta   90.00
_cell.angle_gamma   90.00
#
_symmetry.space_group_name_H-M   'P 1'
#
loop_
_entity.id
_entity.type
_entity.pdbx_description
1 polymer ?
#
loop_
_entity_poly.entity_id
_entity_poly.type
_entity_poly.pdbx_seq_one_letter_code
_entity_poly.pdbx_strand_id
1 'polypeptide(L)'
;MELFKIKNLLIFNLLFFTVPSILLLAVGGCSAKEKTLDLKANIKSNIKSNNNQTNLVAEQLVKQDLSQESAVVKSAKKPDNGKFPMGINLASDVSWSTSKMWINIAKSARDWGYVDKPYQPNLELKLSPQGYPLSDAALWFEGYEYDPGVWQFSYQGSGEIDFAAGGKLLTSQRKADGTVTGTFQRSDRKSPDGLLIPVHLTLRNIDPKHPPSNLKIVASEYDLNSTAVYTPEFLNFIKPFKILRYMDLAQTNQSKIKTWSDRLKPNAPGKGVAYEDLIELSNITHKSAWLNIPHLADDDYIRQTAELFAQKYDPSLDLYLENSNELWNHQFAQTRDLRESLMAQLIKAEGLTPEAAKLKIDQESLPQKANLDRLCHISAIFRQEFGTRAERIKPVLAGQAANSRHLRKGLEHLVATGQQESCHLEAIAIAPYLNTQSGRDFNPAQSMKCLPK
;
A
#
# COMPACT_ATOMS: atom_id res chain seq x y z
N MET A 1 -5.09 14.56 -36.09
CA MET A 1 -4.73 14.34 -34.67
C MET A 1 -6.02 13.97 -33.97
N GLU A 2 -6.36 12.67 -33.97
CA GLU A 2 -7.61 12.19 -33.38
C GLU A 2 -7.53 12.31 -31.86
N LEU A 3 -8.49 13.04 -31.29
CA LEU A 3 -8.64 13.25 -29.86
C LEU A 3 -9.00 11.93 -29.18
N PHE A 4 -8.11 11.48 -28.28
CA PHE A 4 -8.30 10.40 -27.32
C PHE A 4 -9.71 10.42 -26.69
N LYS A 5 -10.38 9.26 -26.67
CA LYS A 5 -11.40 8.96 -25.66
C LYS A 5 -10.80 8.04 -24.59
N ILE A 6 -10.06 8.61 -23.64
CA ILE A 6 -9.84 7.93 -22.36
C ILE A 6 -11.21 7.90 -21.67
N LYS A 7 -11.80 6.71 -21.53
CA LYS A 7 -13.08 6.55 -20.82
C LYS A 7 -12.85 6.78 -19.32
N ASN A 8 -13.08 8.01 -18.88
CA ASN A 8 -13.51 8.40 -17.52
C ASN A 8 -12.94 7.60 -16.31
N LEU A 9 -11.78 7.96 -15.76
CA LEU A 9 -11.57 8.11 -14.31
C LEU A 9 -10.20 8.74 -14.00
N LEU A 10 -10.19 9.94 -13.39
CA LEU A 10 -9.01 10.42 -12.67
C LEU A 10 -9.14 9.88 -11.24
N ILE A 11 -8.31 8.90 -10.86
CA ILE A 11 -8.29 8.39 -9.48
C ILE A 11 -7.28 9.21 -8.69
N PHE A 12 -7.78 10.05 -7.77
CA PHE A 12 -6.93 10.78 -6.83
C PHE A 12 -6.53 9.86 -5.68
N ASN A 13 -5.22 9.65 -5.51
CA ASN A 13 -4.65 8.98 -4.35
C ASN A 13 -4.38 10.05 -3.29
N LEU A 14 -5.31 10.20 -2.33
CA LEU A 14 -5.14 11.10 -1.18
C LEU A 14 -4.71 10.27 0.02
N LEU A 15 -3.64 10.75 0.67
CA LEU A 15 -3.03 10.31 1.94
C LEU A 15 -1.85 9.34 1.82
N PHE A 16 -0.66 9.90 1.97
CA PHE A 16 0.53 9.23 2.49
C PHE A 16 0.75 9.73 3.92
N PHE A 17 0.86 8.83 4.89
CA PHE A 17 1.50 9.09 6.18
C PHE A 17 2.55 8.00 6.42
N THR A 18 3.82 8.36 6.24
CA THR A 18 5.01 7.60 6.66
C THR A 18 6.11 8.63 6.95
N VAL A 19 6.80 8.76 8.09
CA VAL A 19 6.84 8.05 9.39
C VAL A 19 7.33 9.08 10.46
N PRO A 20 7.69 8.74 11.73
CA PRO A 20 7.49 9.60 12.89
C PRO A 20 8.65 10.59 13.10
N SER A 21 8.37 11.75 13.65
CA SER A 21 9.40 12.52 14.34
C SER A 21 8.81 13.03 15.63
N ILE A 22 9.32 12.45 16.72
CA ILE A 22 9.18 12.94 18.08
C ILE A 22 9.56 14.42 18.08
N LEU A 23 8.62 15.27 18.48
CA LEU A 23 8.94 16.55 19.10
C LEU A 23 7.95 16.76 20.25
N LEU A 24 8.43 16.50 21.47
CA LEU A 24 7.87 17.10 22.67
C LEU A 24 7.81 18.61 22.47
N LEU A 25 6.71 19.26 22.87
CA LEU A 25 6.75 20.49 23.65
C LEU A 25 5.37 20.86 24.22
N ALA A 26 5.33 20.81 25.55
CA ALA A 26 4.73 21.74 26.50
C ALA A 26 3.26 22.16 26.36
N VAL A 27 2.53 21.82 27.43
CA VAL A 27 1.31 22.45 27.92
C VAL A 27 1.46 23.98 28.00
N GLY A 28 0.52 24.72 27.42
CA GLY A 28 0.44 26.18 27.55
C GLY A 28 -0.89 26.69 27.01
N GLY A 29 -1.72 27.26 27.90
CA GLY A 29 -3.14 27.52 27.67
C GLY A 29 -3.49 28.66 26.71
N CYS A 30 -4.77 28.68 26.34
CA CYS A 30 -5.45 29.77 25.64
C CYS A 30 -5.12 31.15 26.22
N SER A 31 -4.67 32.07 25.39
CA SER A 31 -5.00 33.49 25.50
C SER A 31 -4.77 34.18 24.16
N ALA A 32 -5.85 34.72 23.59
CA ALA A 32 -5.83 35.51 22.37
C ALA A 32 -5.44 36.97 22.69
N LYS A 33 -4.54 37.56 21.89
CA LYS A 33 -4.51 39.00 21.63
C LYS A 33 -4.10 39.24 20.17
N GLU A 34 -5.04 39.75 19.39
CA GLU A 34 -4.81 40.29 18.05
C GLU A 34 -3.90 41.52 18.13
N LYS A 35 -2.90 41.58 17.24
CA LYS A 35 -2.25 42.84 16.84
C LYS A 35 -2.28 42.91 15.31
N THR A 36 -3.10 43.81 14.81
CA THR A 36 -3.18 44.24 13.42
C THR A 36 -1.88 44.95 13.05
N LEU A 37 -1.17 44.49 12.00
CA LEU A 37 -0.03 45.17 11.40
C LEU A 37 -0.35 45.48 9.93
N ASP A 38 -0.38 46.76 9.63
CA ASP A 38 -0.80 47.39 8.37
C ASP A 38 0.26 47.17 7.26
N LEU A 39 -0.12 46.45 6.21
CA LEU A 39 0.78 45.92 5.17
C LEU A 39 0.92 46.86 3.96
N LYS A 40 0.96 48.18 4.16
CA LYS A 40 1.09 49.16 3.06
C LYS A 40 2.42 49.94 3.01
N ALA A 41 3.35 49.72 3.94
CA ALA A 41 4.58 50.52 4.00
C ALA A 41 5.85 49.85 3.44
N ASN A 42 5.86 48.54 3.09
CA ASN A 42 7.12 47.81 2.85
C ASN A 42 7.42 47.39 1.40
N ILE A 43 6.76 47.98 0.39
CA ILE A 43 7.02 47.67 -1.04
C ILE A 43 7.90 48.75 -1.73
N LYS A 44 8.34 49.80 -1.02
CA LYS A 44 9.06 50.92 -1.65
C LYS A 44 10.58 51.04 -1.38
N SER A 45 11.27 50.03 -0.82
CA SER A 45 12.71 50.15 -0.55
C SER A 45 13.65 49.15 -1.26
N ASN A 46 13.18 48.22 -2.10
CA ASN A 46 14.08 47.22 -2.73
C ASN A 46 14.17 47.28 -4.27
N ILE A 47 13.82 48.42 -4.89
CA ILE A 47 14.08 48.64 -6.32
C ILE A 47 15.03 49.82 -6.47
N LYS A 48 16.33 49.58 -6.24
CA LYS A 48 17.43 50.42 -6.73
C LYS A 48 18.78 49.68 -6.58
N SER A 49 19.02 48.68 -7.42
CA SER A 49 20.29 48.52 -8.15
C SER A 49 20.23 47.34 -9.11
N ASN A 50 20.91 47.50 -10.24
CA ASN A 50 21.19 46.55 -11.32
C ASN A 50 20.20 46.50 -12.48
N ASN A 51 20.47 47.42 -13.42
CA ASN A 51 20.24 47.27 -14.84
C ASN A 51 20.81 45.93 -15.36
N ASN A 52 20.00 45.15 -16.06
CA ASN A 52 20.43 44.48 -17.29
C ASN A 52 19.22 44.03 -18.13
N GLN A 53 19.40 44.19 -19.44
CA GLN A 53 18.42 44.29 -20.50
C GLN A 53 17.96 42.90 -20.98
N THR A 54 17.44 42.07 -20.07
CA THR A 54 17.03 40.67 -20.37
C THR A 54 15.57 40.36 -20.04
N ASN A 55 14.85 41.26 -19.37
CA ASN A 55 13.46 41.02 -18.94
C ASN A 55 12.36 41.50 -19.91
N LEU A 56 12.70 42.21 -20.99
CA LEU A 56 11.71 42.71 -21.95
C LEU A 56 11.33 41.70 -23.05
N VAL A 57 12.12 40.64 -23.25
CA VAL A 57 11.81 39.58 -24.23
C VAL A 57 10.93 38.47 -23.64
N ALA A 58 11.03 38.22 -22.32
CA ALA A 58 10.23 37.20 -21.63
C ALA A 58 8.76 37.62 -21.45
N GLU A 59 8.46 38.90 -21.27
CA GLU A 59 7.07 39.39 -21.10
C GLU A 59 6.29 39.49 -22.42
N GLN A 60 6.97 39.59 -23.58
CA GLN A 60 6.31 39.58 -24.89
C GLN A 60 5.99 38.16 -25.39
N LEU A 61 6.84 37.18 -25.11
CA LEU A 61 6.59 35.78 -25.51
C LEU A 61 5.44 35.13 -24.72
N VAL A 62 5.24 35.52 -23.46
CA VAL A 62 4.12 35.01 -22.64
C VAL A 62 2.77 35.64 -23.04
N LYS A 63 2.77 36.81 -23.69
CA LYS A 63 1.53 37.47 -24.14
C LYS A 63 1.07 37.05 -25.53
N GLN A 64 1.95 36.48 -26.36
CA GLN A 64 1.58 36.03 -27.71
C GLN A 64 0.97 34.62 -27.76
N ASP A 65 1.19 33.79 -26.73
CA ASP A 65 0.71 32.40 -26.70
C ASP A 65 -0.69 32.23 -26.06
N LEU A 66 -1.30 33.33 -25.59
CA LEU A 66 -2.62 33.34 -24.94
C LEU A 66 -3.77 33.81 -25.84
N SER A 67 -3.54 34.02 -27.14
CA SER A 67 -4.56 34.54 -28.07
C SER A 67 -5.03 33.55 -29.15
N GLN A 68 -4.64 32.28 -29.11
CA GLN A 68 -5.10 31.25 -30.05
C GLN A 68 -5.98 30.21 -29.34
N GLU A 69 -7.29 30.30 -29.63
CA GLU A 69 -8.36 29.30 -29.45
C GLU A 69 -8.64 28.77 -28.02
N SER A 70 -9.41 29.57 -27.27
CA SER A 70 -10.29 29.02 -26.23
C SER A 70 -11.52 28.38 -26.87
N ALA A 71 -11.38 27.14 -27.36
CA ALA A 71 -12.54 26.30 -27.61
C ALA A 71 -13.25 26.05 -26.26
N VAL A 72 -14.37 26.73 -26.03
CA VAL A 72 -15.22 26.52 -24.86
C VAL A 72 -15.75 25.09 -24.92
N VAL A 73 -15.06 24.18 -24.24
CA VAL A 73 -15.60 22.85 -23.94
C VAL A 73 -16.82 23.10 -23.05
N LYS A 74 -18.02 22.97 -23.63
CA LYS A 74 -19.26 22.89 -22.85
C LYS A 74 -19.14 21.67 -21.95
N SER A 75 -18.77 21.88 -20.69
CA SER A 75 -18.83 20.82 -19.69
C SER A 75 -20.31 20.47 -19.53
N ALA A 76 -20.68 19.28 -20.00
CA ALA A 76 -21.93 18.69 -19.58
C ALA A 76 -21.87 18.60 -18.06
N LYS A 77 -22.75 19.32 -17.36
CA LYS A 77 -22.97 19.10 -15.93
C LYS A 77 -23.43 17.66 -15.77
N LYS A 78 -22.49 16.77 -15.50
CA LYS A 78 -22.78 15.41 -15.04
C LYS A 78 -23.57 15.60 -13.74
N PRO A 79 -24.72 14.93 -13.57
CA PRO A 79 -25.43 14.98 -12.30
C PRO A 79 -24.46 14.47 -11.24
N ASP A 80 -23.98 15.40 -10.40
CA ASP A 80 -23.15 15.08 -9.27
C ASP A 80 -24.09 14.55 -8.19
N ASN A 81 -24.20 13.23 -8.13
CA ASN A 81 -25.00 12.53 -7.13
C ASN A 81 -24.31 12.55 -5.75
N GLY A 82 -23.37 13.49 -5.50
CA GLY A 82 -22.68 13.67 -4.23
C GLY A 82 -21.77 12.51 -3.84
N LYS A 83 -21.39 11.65 -4.80
CA LYS A 83 -20.56 10.46 -4.57
C LYS A 83 -19.47 10.39 -5.62
N PHE A 84 -18.44 11.22 -5.47
CA PHE A 84 -17.17 10.93 -6.15
C PHE A 84 -16.72 9.53 -5.74
N PRO A 85 -16.49 8.60 -6.69
CA PRO A 85 -15.95 7.29 -6.37
C PRO A 85 -14.51 7.47 -5.89
N MET A 86 -14.32 7.67 -4.59
CA MET A 86 -12.99 7.78 -4.00
C MET A 86 -12.43 6.38 -3.76
N GLY A 87 -11.17 6.20 -4.15
CA GLY A 87 -10.36 5.08 -3.70
C GLY A 87 -9.57 5.46 -2.45
N ILE A 88 -9.10 4.45 -1.72
CA ILE A 88 -8.16 4.63 -0.61
C ILE A 88 -6.99 3.67 -0.78
N ASN A 89 -5.78 4.13 -0.45
CA ASN A 89 -4.65 3.24 -0.20
C ASN A 89 -4.71 2.76 1.26
N LEU A 90 -4.90 1.46 1.47
CA LEU A 90 -4.93 0.91 2.82
C LEU A 90 -3.51 0.81 3.35
N ALA A 91 -3.29 1.32 4.57
CA ALA A 91 -1.99 1.35 5.21
C ALA A 91 -1.46 -0.05 5.54
N SER A 92 -0.14 -0.18 5.72
CA SER A 92 0.53 -1.44 6.01
C SER A 92 -0.06 -2.18 7.20
N ASP A 93 -0.18 -3.50 7.07
CA ASP A 93 -0.44 -4.39 8.19
C ASP A 93 0.86 -4.67 8.94
N VAL A 94 1.14 -3.80 9.91
CA VAL A 94 2.26 -3.91 10.83
C VAL A 94 1.72 -4.15 12.22
N SER A 95 2.49 -4.83 13.05
CA SER A 95 1.99 -5.34 14.32
C SER A 95 1.60 -4.25 15.33
N TRP A 96 2.14 -3.03 15.19
CA TRP A 96 1.76 -1.84 15.96
C TRP A 96 0.69 -0.96 15.28
N SER A 97 0.09 -1.43 14.19
CA SER A 97 -1.03 -0.75 13.52
C SER A 97 -2.23 -0.65 14.45
N THR A 98 -2.96 0.46 14.38
CA THR A 98 -4.20 0.66 15.12
C THR A 98 -5.44 0.51 14.23
N SER A 99 -5.28 -0.11 13.06
CA SER A 99 -6.35 -0.29 12.06
C SER A 99 -7.50 -1.19 12.54
N LYS A 100 -7.26 -2.02 13.56
CA LYS A 100 -8.21 -3.02 14.07
C LYS A 100 -8.74 -3.90 12.97
N MET A 101 -7.91 -4.28 12.00
CA MET A 101 -8.35 -4.97 10.79
C MET A 101 -8.88 -6.38 11.07
N TRP A 102 -8.28 -7.12 11.99
CA TRP A 102 -8.43 -8.58 12.07
C TRP A 102 -9.24 -9.06 13.27
N ILE A 103 -10.14 -10.01 13.03
CA ILE A 103 -10.67 -10.85 14.12
C ILE A 103 -9.57 -11.78 14.63
N ASN A 104 -8.78 -12.37 13.71
CA ASN A 104 -7.61 -13.16 14.07
C ASN A 104 -6.35 -12.30 14.13
N ILE A 105 -6.00 -11.87 15.34
CA ILE A 105 -4.86 -10.98 15.65
C ILE A 105 -3.51 -11.63 15.29
N ALA A 106 -3.44 -12.96 15.15
CA ALA A 106 -2.21 -13.61 14.68
C ALA A 106 -1.80 -13.16 13.27
N LYS A 107 -2.73 -12.62 12.46
CA LYS A 107 -2.44 -12.10 11.11
C LYS A 107 -1.64 -10.80 11.12
N SER A 108 -1.82 -9.94 12.12
CA SER A 108 -1.02 -8.71 12.26
C SER A 108 0.29 -8.94 13.02
N ALA A 109 0.55 -10.15 13.50
CA ALA A 109 1.78 -10.45 14.21
C ALA A 109 3.00 -10.37 13.30
N ARG A 110 4.17 -10.13 13.92
CA ARG A 110 5.45 -10.09 13.19
C ARG A 110 5.83 -11.46 12.63
N ASP A 111 6.87 -11.49 11.80
CA ASP A 111 7.46 -12.75 11.34
C ASP A 111 7.91 -13.62 12.54
N TRP A 112 7.91 -14.94 12.36
CA TRP A 112 8.39 -15.87 13.38
C TRP A 112 9.84 -15.53 13.81
N GLY A 113 10.03 -15.44 15.12
CA GLY A 113 11.28 -15.04 15.74
C GLY A 113 11.93 -16.13 16.59
N TYR A 114 13.07 -15.79 17.18
CA TYR A 114 13.74 -16.64 18.16
C TYR A 114 12.90 -16.75 19.43
N VAL A 115 12.96 -17.91 20.09
CA VAL A 115 12.15 -18.19 21.28
C VAL A 115 12.44 -17.21 22.43
N ASP A 116 13.70 -16.79 22.59
CA ASP A 116 14.15 -15.82 23.59
C ASP A 116 14.05 -14.36 23.12
N LYS A 117 13.91 -14.13 21.80
CA LYS A 117 13.82 -12.79 21.18
C LYS A 117 12.70 -12.76 20.12
N PRO A 118 11.42 -12.90 20.53
CA PRO A 118 10.29 -12.98 19.61
C PRO A 118 10.14 -11.78 18.65
N TYR A 119 10.65 -10.60 19.03
CA TYR A 119 10.62 -9.39 18.21
C TYR A 119 11.65 -9.39 17.07
N GLN A 120 12.63 -10.30 17.10
CA GLN A 120 13.67 -10.44 16.09
C GLN A 120 13.33 -11.62 15.17
N PRO A 121 13.03 -11.37 13.88
CA PRO A 121 12.78 -12.43 12.91
C PRO A 121 13.94 -13.42 12.84
N ASN A 122 13.62 -14.72 12.80
CA ASN A 122 14.62 -15.77 12.59
C ASN A 122 14.61 -16.19 11.11
N LEU A 123 15.52 -15.61 10.32
CA LEU A 123 15.59 -15.85 8.88
C LEU A 123 16.06 -17.27 8.50
N GLU A 124 16.62 -18.01 9.46
CA GLU A 124 17.08 -19.39 9.26
C GLU A 124 16.00 -20.43 9.64
N LEU A 125 14.87 -19.97 10.20
CA LEU A 125 13.78 -20.83 10.63
C LEU A 125 13.12 -21.50 9.44
N LYS A 126 13.14 -22.83 9.41
CA LYS A 126 12.44 -23.60 8.39
C LYS A 126 10.95 -23.58 8.68
N LEU A 127 10.16 -23.22 7.67
CA LEU A 127 8.71 -23.18 7.74
C LEU A 127 8.09 -24.32 6.91
N SER A 128 6.93 -24.79 7.33
CA SER A 128 6.04 -25.64 6.54
C SER A 128 5.54 -24.90 5.30
N PRO A 129 4.96 -25.60 4.30
CA PRO A 129 4.33 -24.94 3.14
C PRO A 129 3.23 -23.94 3.51
N GLN A 130 2.64 -24.06 4.71
CA GLN A 130 1.62 -23.17 5.26
C GLN A 130 2.20 -21.96 6.01
N GLY A 131 3.53 -21.83 6.10
CA GLY A 131 4.20 -20.70 6.77
C GLY A 131 4.31 -20.84 8.29
N TYR A 132 4.31 -22.07 8.82
CA TYR A 132 4.43 -22.35 10.25
C TYR A 132 5.77 -23.00 10.60
N PRO A 133 6.32 -22.76 11.79
CA PRO A 133 7.65 -23.23 12.17
C PRO A 133 7.72 -24.76 12.24
N LEU A 134 8.85 -25.32 11.80
CA LEU A 134 9.19 -26.75 11.90
C LEU A 134 10.04 -27.09 13.13
N SER A 135 10.36 -26.09 13.96
CA SER A 135 11.10 -26.20 15.21
C SER A 135 10.63 -25.11 16.17
N ASP A 136 11.04 -25.17 17.43
CA ASP A 136 10.70 -24.13 18.42
C ASP A 136 10.88 -22.71 17.89
N ALA A 137 9.85 -21.89 18.11
CA ALA A 137 9.79 -20.52 17.61
C ALA A 137 8.92 -19.66 18.52
N ALA A 138 8.98 -18.34 18.32
CA ALA A 138 8.09 -17.42 19.01
C ALA A 138 7.54 -16.35 18.08
N LEU A 139 6.47 -15.71 18.53
CA LEU A 139 5.72 -14.71 17.80
C LEU A 139 5.53 -13.48 18.68
N TRP A 140 5.60 -12.31 18.05
CA TRP A 140 5.43 -11.02 18.68
C TRP A 140 4.23 -10.28 18.09
N PHE A 141 3.33 -9.80 18.93
CA PHE A 141 2.24 -8.92 18.52
C PHE A 141 1.85 -7.93 19.62
N GLU A 142 1.38 -6.76 19.21
CA GLU A 142 1.06 -5.65 20.09
C GLU A 142 -0.43 -5.62 20.45
N GLY A 143 -1.32 -5.66 19.46
CA GLY A 143 -2.77 -5.64 19.64
C GLY A 143 -3.25 -4.43 20.47
N TYR A 144 -2.74 -3.23 20.17
CA TYR A 144 -3.02 -1.98 20.91
C TYR A 144 -4.46 -1.49 20.79
N GLU A 145 -5.15 -1.96 19.76
CA GLU A 145 -6.48 -1.54 19.36
C GLU A 145 -7.60 -2.44 19.91
N TYR A 146 -7.24 -3.48 20.65
CA TYR A 146 -8.16 -4.41 21.32
C TYR A 146 -8.09 -4.24 22.83
N ASP A 147 -9.22 -4.48 23.50
CA ASP A 147 -9.30 -4.32 24.94
C ASP A 147 -8.51 -5.42 25.69
N PRO A 148 -7.76 -5.07 26.75
CA PRO A 148 -7.20 -6.06 27.65
C PRO A 148 -8.28 -6.92 28.29
N GLY A 149 -7.97 -8.19 28.57
CA GLY A 149 -8.97 -9.12 29.08
C GLY A 149 -8.54 -10.57 28.90
N VAL A 150 -9.49 -11.49 29.07
CA VAL A 150 -9.27 -12.91 28.80
C VAL A 150 -9.44 -13.13 27.30
N TRP A 151 -8.33 -13.32 26.60
CA TRP A 151 -8.31 -13.59 25.17
C TRP A 151 -8.31 -15.09 24.90
N GLN A 152 -8.74 -15.46 23.71
CA GLN A 152 -8.92 -16.84 23.28
C GLN A 152 -7.89 -17.18 22.20
N PHE A 153 -7.48 -18.45 22.14
CA PHE A 153 -6.65 -18.94 21.06
C PHE A 153 -7.03 -20.35 20.62
N SER A 154 -6.67 -20.68 19.38
CA SER A 154 -6.67 -22.05 18.88
C SER A 154 -5.56 -22.29 17.87
N TYR A 155 -5.07 -23.53 17.75
CA TYR A 155 -4.23 -23.97 16.63
C TYR A 155 -4.40 -25.49 16.43
N GLN A 156 -3.94 -26.01 15.30
CA GLN A 156 -3.85 -27.45 15.03
C GLN A 156 -2.39 -27.91 15.02
N GLY A 157 -2.15 -29.19 15.23
CA GLY A 157 -0.82 -29.79 15.15
C GLY A 157 -0.05 -29.76 16.46
N SER A 158 1.25 -30.03 16.38
CA SER A 158 2.15 -30.13 17.52
C SER A 158 2.57 -28.76 18.07
N GLY A 159 3.36 -28.78 19.15
CA GLY A 159 3.83 -27.60 19.85
C GLY A 159 3.02 -27.31 21.11
N GLU A 160 3.70 -26.80 22.12
CA GLU A 160 3.16 -26.32 23.39
C GLU A 160 3.22 -24.79 23.37
N ILE A 161 2.05 -24.17 23.44
CA ILE A 161 1.91 -22.71 23.43
C ILE A 161 2.03 -22.14 24.84
N ASP A 162 2.73 -21.03 24.97
CA ASP A 162 2.74 -20.20 26.18
C ASP A 162 2.75 -18.71 25.83
N PHE A 163 2.29 -17.88 26.77
CA PHE A 163 2.19 -16.44 26.65
C PHE A 163 2.92 -15.75 27.80
N ALA A 164 3.79 -14.81 27.47
CA ALA A 164 4.57 -14.02 28.42
C ALA A 164 4.50 -12.50 28.11
N ALA A 165 5.15 -11.71 28.96
CA ALA A 165 5.18 -10.25 28.93
C ALA A 165 3.78 -9.62 28.96
N GLY A 166 3.24 -9.18 27.82
CA GLY A 166 1.89 -8.66 27.69
C GLY A 166 0.78 -9.72 27.84
N GLY A 167 1.14 -11.00 27.91
CA GLY A 167 0.22 -12.12 28.10
C GLY A 167 0.61 -13.04 29.27
N LYS A 168 -0.35 -13.84 29.74
CA LYS A 168 -0.13 -14.97 30.66
C LYS A 168 -1.11 -16.09 30.33
N LEU A 169 -0.62 -17.29 30.03
CA LEU A 169 -1.48 -18.45 29.77
C LEU A 169 -2.38 -18.74 30.98
N LEU A 170 -3.65 -19.04 30.74
CA LEU A 170 -4.62 -19.40 31.78
C LEU A 170 -5.06 -20.85 31.62
N THR A 171 -5.51 -21.22 30.42
CA THR A 171 -5.97 -22.57 30.11
C THR A 171 -5.45 -23.01 28.75
N SER A 172 -5.18 -24.30 28.61
CA SER A 172 -4.84 -24.94 27.34
C SER A 172 -5.36 -26.37 27.37
N GLN A 173 -6.11 -26.75 26.34
CA GLN A 173 -6.66 -28.08 26.18
C GLN A 173 -6.42 -28.56 24.75
N ARG A 174 -5.82 -29.75 24.64
CA ARG A 174 -5.70 -30.47 23.37
C ARG A 174 -6.86 -31.45 23.24
N LYS A 175 -7.60 -31.36 22.13
CA LYS A 175 -8.65 -32.28 21.74
C LYS A 175 -8.07 -33.49 21.01
N ALA A 176 -8.84 -34.57 20.93
CA ALA A 176 -8.42 -35.81 20.27
C ALA A 176 -8.17 -35.63 18.76
N ASP A 177 -8.81 -34.64 18.13
CA ASP A 177 -8.60 -34.29 16.72
C ASP A 177 -7.30 -33.49 16.46
N GLY A 178 -6.50 -33.25 17.50
CA GLY A 178 -5.25 -32.49 17.43
C GLY A 178 -5.42 -30.97 17.56
N THR A 179 -6.66 -30.46 17.64
CA THR A 179 -6.92 -29.05 17.89
C THR A 179 -6.56 -28.69 19.32
N VAL A 180 -5.80 -27.63 19.52
CA VAL A 180 -5.57 -27.01 20.82
C VAL A 180 -6.39 -25.75 20.93
N THR A 181 -7.11 -25.60 22.04
CA THR A 181 -7.88 -24.39 22.37
C THR A 181 -7.55 -23.95 23.79
N GLY A 182 -7.59 -22.66 24.05
CA GLY A 182 -7.35 -22.16 25.39
C GLY A 182 -7.58 -20.67 25.52
N THR A 183 -7.22 -20.16 26.70
CA THR A 183 -7.31 -18.74 27.02
C THR A 183 -6.03 -18.23 27.65
N PHE A 184 -5.75 -16.94 27.45
CA PHE A 184 -4.66 -16.25 28.13
C PHE A 184 -5.13 -14.88 28.59
N GLN A 185 -4.58 -14.39 29.69
CA GLN A 185 -4.81 -13.04 30.15
C GLN A 185 -3.98 -12.08 29.30
N ARG A 186 -4.63 -11.22 28.52
CA ARG A 186 -4.02 -10.00 27.97
C ARG A 186 -3.92 -8.97 29.09
N SER A 187 -2.70 -8.56 29.40
CA SER A 187 -2.42 -7.57 30.44
C SER A 187 -2.78 -6.16 29.99
N ASP A 188 -3.30 -5.36 30.91
CA ASP A 188 -3.52 -3.91 30.79
C ASP A 188 -2.27 -3.08 31.11
N ARG A 189 -1.16 -3.74 31.46
CA ARG A 189 0.12 -3.07 31.75
C ARG A 189 0.63 -2.33 30.53
N LYS A 190 1.15 -1.13 30.78
CA LYS A 190 1.67 -0.23 29.77
C LYS A 190 3.16 0.04 29.96
N SER A 191 3.86 0.25 28.85
CA SER A 191 5.21 0.83 28.84
C SER A 191 5.15 2.33 29.20
N PRO A 192 6.31 2.97 29.48
CA PRO A 192 6.36 4.39 29.85
C PRO A 192 5.79 5.35 28.80
N ASP A 193 5.72 4.94 27.52
CA ASP A 193 5.09 5.68 26.43
C ASP A 193 3.56 5.56 26.40
N GLY A 194 2.96 4.81 27.32
CA GLY A 194 1.51 4.63 27.44
C GLY A 194 0.91 3.56 26.54
N LEU A 195 1.72 2.86 25.74
CA LEU A 195 1.29 1.71 24.93
C LEU A 195 1.23 0.44 25.78
N LEU A 196 0.38 -0.53 25.41
CA LEU A 196 0.34 -1.81 26.11
C LEU A 196 1.68 -2.53 25.96
N ILE A 197 2.09 -3.32 26.95
CA ILE A 197 3.25 -4.20 26.78
C ILE A 197 2.91 -5.25 25.71
N PRO A 198 3.72 -5.48 24.67
CA PRO A 198 3.43 -6.47 23.64
C PRO A 198 3.42 -7.91 24.17
N VAL A 199 2.71 -8.80 23.49
CA VAL A 199 2.58 -10.20 23.87
C VAL A 199 3.69 -11.03 23.23
N HIS A 200 4.33 -11.86 24.03
CA HIS A 200 5.29 -12.84 23.57
C HIS A 200 4.61 -14.20 23.58
N LEU A 201 4.35 -14.76 22.40
CA LEU A 201 3.83 -16.12 22.25
C LEU A 201 4.99 -17.04 21.92
N THR A 202 5.17 -18.12 22.67
CA THR A 202 6.16 -19.15 22.35
C THR A 202 5.48 -20.45 21.95
N LEU A 203 6.03 -21.16 20.97
CA LEU A 203 5.68 -22.53 20.62
C LEU A 203 6.92 -23.40 20.77
N ARG A 204 6.88 -24.35 21.71
CA ARG A 204 7.98 -25.28 22.00
C ARG A 204 7.59 -26.71 21.71
N ASN A 205 8.56 -27.62 21.61
CA ASN A 205 8.32 -29.05 21.39
C ASN A 205 7.54 -29.31 20.08
N ILE A 206 7.90 -28.59 19.01
CA ILE A 206 7.29 -28.78 17.69
C ILE A 206 7.80 -30.08 17.05
N ASP A 207 6.87 -30.95 16.64
CA ASP A 207 7.14 -32.09 15.78
C ASP A 207 7.12 -31.62 14.31
N PRO A 208 8.25 -31.66 13.60
CA PRO A 208 8.33 -31.24 12.19
C PRO A 208 7.45 -32.08 11.25
N LYS A 209 7.02 -33.29 11.65
CA LYS A 209 6.10 -34.13 10.87
C LYS A 209 4.65 -33.71 11.01
N HIS A 210 4.31 -33.02 12.11
CA HIS A 210 2.97 -32.52 12.41
C HIS A 210 3.06 -31.07 12.91
N PRO A 211 3.59 -30.13 12.10
CA PRO A 211 3.85 -28.77 12.56
C PRO A 211 2.56 -28.05 12.95
N PRO A 212 2.64 -27.01 13.80
CA PRO A 212 1.50 -26.17 14.11
C PRO A 212 0.91 -25.56 12.85
N SER A 213 -0.39 -25.28 12.86
CA SER A 213 -1.08 -24.60 11.77
C SER A 213 -2.38 -23.94 12.26
N ASN A 214 -2.94 -23.05 11.44
CA ASN A 214 -4.23 -22.38 11.70
C ASN A 214 -4.30 -21.71 13.08
N LEU A 215 -3.23 -21.00 13.46
CA LEU A 215 -3.17 -20.22 14.68
C LEU A 215 -4.21 -19.09 14.62
N LYS A 216 -5.08 -19.07 15.61
CA LYS A 216 -6.02 -18.00 15.88
C LYS A 216 -5.75 -17.40 17.24
N ILE A 217 -5.71 -16.08 17.30
CA ILE A 217 -5.68 -15.29 18.53
C ILE A 217 -6.83 -14.28 18.41
N VAL A 218 -7.75 -14.30 19.36
CA VAL A 218 -8.98 -13.54 19.30
C VAL A 218 -9.18 -12.79 20.61
N ALA A 219 -9.41 -11.48 20.52
CA ALA A 219 -9.66 -10.63 21.68
C ALA A 219 -11.01 -10.95 22.35
N SER A 220 -11.19 -10.48 23.58
CA SER A 220 -12.35 -10.81 24.42
C SER A 220 -13.70 -10.41 23.84
N GLU A 221 -13.73 -9.38 22.99
CA GLU A 221 -14.95 -8.87 22.34
C GLU A 221 -15.40 -9.68 21.11
N TYR A 222 -14.60 -10.66 20.66
CA TYR A 222 -14.90 -11.47 19.48
C TYR A 222 -14.95 -12.97 19.81
N ASP A 223 -15.71 -13.73 19.01
CA ASP A 223 -15.86 -15.17 19.15
C ASP A 223 -14.75 -15.92 18.37
N LEU A 224 -14.04 -16.82 19.05
CA LEU A 224 -13.02 -17.70 18.45
C LEU A 224 -13.58 -18.55 17.30
N ASN A 225 -14.86 -18.91 17.37
CA ASN A 225 -15.55 -19.71 16.36
C ASN A 225 -16.18 -18.87 15.25
N SER A 226 -16.08 -17.55 15.31
CA SER A 226 -16.57 -16.67 14.25
C SER A 226 -15.89 -16.99 12.92
N THR A 227 -16.68 -16.95 11.85
CA THR A 227 -16.18 -17.03 10.47
C THR A 227 -15.78 -15.66 9.94
N ALA A 228 -16.04 -14.57 10.67
CA ALA A 228 -15.67 -13.23 10.25
C ALA A 228 -14.14 -13.08 10.24
N VAL A 229 -13.61 -12.59 9.11
CA VAL A 229 -12.17 -12.31 8.95
C VAL A 229 -11.82 -10.92 9.47
N TYR A 230 -12.69 -9.95 9.18
CA TYR A 230 -12.48 -8.53 9.46
C TYR A 230 -13.39 -8.02 10.58
N THR A 231 -12.91 -7.04 11.33
CA THR A 231 -13.71 -6.42 12.38
C THR A 231 -14.77 -5.47 11.79
N PRO A 232 -15.93 -5.32 12.46
CA PRO A 232 -16.92 -4.33 12.08
C PRO A 232 -16.38 -2.89 12.01
N GLU A 233 -15.46 -2.53 12.91
CA GLU A 233 -14.84 -1.20 12.98
C GLU A 233 -14.05 -0.88 11.72
N PHE A 234 -13.21 -1.83 11.28
CA PHE A 234 -12.44 -1.68 10.05
C PHE A 234 -13.34 -1.62 8.81
N LEU A 235 -14.35 -2.49 8.73
CA LEU A 235 -15.31 -2.50 7.62
C LEU A 235 -16.11 -1.18 7.54
N ASN A 236 -16.48 -0.62 8.68
CA ASN A 236 -17.16 0.67 8.75
C ASN A 236 -16.24 1.82 8.32
N PHE A 237 -14.96 1.79 8.69
CA PHE A 237 -13.97 2.78 8.25
C PHE A 237 -13.83 2.82 6.72
N ILE A 238 -13.74 1.67 6.06
CA ILE A 238 -13.56 1.61 4.60
C ILE A 238 -14.86 1.76 3.80
N LYS A 239 -16.01 1.73 4.47
CA LYS A 239 -17.35 1.80 3.85
C LYS A 239 -17.51 2.92 2.79
N PRO A 240 -17.00 4.15 2.99
CA PRO A 240 -17.18 5.25 2.03
C PRO A 240 -16.44 5.06 0.68
N PHE A 241 -15.40 4.24 0.64
CA PHE A 241 -14.53 4.09 -0.53
C PHE A 241 -15.07 3.03 -1.50
N LYS A 242 -14.84 3.21 -2.80
CA LYS A 242 -15.25 2.23 -3.83
C LYS A 242 -14.12 1.35 -4.32
N ILE A 243 -12.88 1.86 -4.24
CA ILE A 243 -11.68 1.17 -4.70
C ILE A 243 -10.73 1.06 -3.51
N LEU A 244 -10.23 -0.14 -3.26
CA LEU A 244 -9.24 -0.41 -2.22
C LEU A 244 -7.91 -0.69 -2.90
N ARG A 245 -6.95 0.21 -2.76
CA ARG A 245 -5.56 0.00 -3.19
C ARG A 245 -4.80 -0.70 -2.09
N TYR A 246 -4.18 -1.81 -2.44
CA TYR A 246 -3.53 -2.73 -1.50
C TYR A 246 -2.01 -2.62 -1.50
N MET A 247 -1.44 -1.52 -2.00
CA MET A 247 0.02 -1.37 -2.19
C MET A 247 0.83 -1.71 -0.93
N ASP A 248 0.43 -1.13 0.21
CA ASP A 248 1.14 -1.32 1.49
C ASP A 248 0.79 -2.68 2.13
N LEU A 249 -0.47 -3.11 2.07
CA LEU A 249 -0.87 -4.45 2.52
C LEU A 249 -0.15 -5.56 1.74
N ALA A 250 0.08 -5.38 0.45
CA ALA A 250 0.83 -6.30 -0.41
C ALA A 250 2.36 -6.13 -0.33
N GLN A 251 2.87 -5.25 0.55
CA GLN A 251 4.30 -5.00 0.77
C GLN A 251 5.06 -4.68 -0.53
N THR A 252 4.48 -3.81 -1.37
CA THR A 252 5.03 -3.50 -2.71
C THR A 252 6.36 -2.77 -2.65
N ASN A 253 6.49 -1.80 -1.74
CA ASN A 253 7.70 -1.01 -1.61
C ASN A 253 8.86 -1.85 -1.06
N GLN A 254 10.04 -1.73 -1.66
CA GLN A 254 11.24 -2.50 -1.28
C GLN A 254 11.06 -4.03 -1.41
N SER A 255 10.04 -4.49 -2.13
CA SER A 255 9.71 -5.91 -2.22
C SER A 255 10.87 -6.74 -2.76
N LYS A 256 11.09 -7.90 -2.15
CA LYS A 256 12.04 -8.92 -2.62
C LYS A 256 11.35 -10.15 -3.19
N ILE A 257 10.01 -10.11 -3.29
CA ILE A 257 9.21 -11.18 -3.86
C ILE A 257 9.54 -11.32 -5.35
N LYS A 258 9.95 -12.54 -5.74
CA LYS A 258 10.29 -12.88 -7.12
C LYS A 258 9.43 -14.01 -7.66
N THR A 259 9.25 -15.07 -6.87
CA THR A 259 8.57 -16.31 -7.25
C THR A 259 7.29 -16.51 -6.44
N TRP A 260 6.34 -17.31 -6.92
CA TRP A 260 5.08 -17.56 -6.23
C TRP A 260 5.24 -18.08 -4.79
N SER A 261 6.30 -18.86 -4.54
CA SER A 261 6.63 -19.33 -3.20
C SER A 261 6.98 -18.21 -2.22
N ASP A 262 7.46 -17.06 -2.68
CA ASP A 262 7.94 -15.97 -1.82
C ASP A 262 6.81 -15.16 -1.15
N ARG A 263 5.56 -15.30 -1.61
CA ARG A 263 4.42 -14.57 -1.03
C ARG A 263 4.06 -15.07 0.37
N LEU A 264 3.50 -14.17 1.19
CA LEU A 264 2.82 -14.53 2.43
C LEU A 264 1.68 -15.50 2.16
N LYS A 265 1.61 -16.57 2.96
CA LYS A 265 0.58 -17.62 2.85
C LYS A 265 -0.63 -17.25 3.70
N PRO A 266 -1.85 -17.70 3.31
CA PRO A 266 -3.04 -17.50 4.13
C PRO A 266 -2.84 -18.01 5.55
N ASN A 267 -3.28 -17.21 6.53
CA ASN A 267 -3.24 -17.55 7.95
C ASN A 267 -1.82 -17.75 8.52
N ALA A 268 -0.76 -17.48 7.77
CA ALA A 268 0.59 -17.40 8.32
C ALA A 268 0.79 -16.02 8.95
N PRO A 269 1.38 -15.92 10.15
CA PRO A 269 1.88 -14.64 10.66
C PRO A 269 3.01 -14.10 9.78
N GLY A 270 3.16 -12.78 9.74
CA GLY A 270 4.24 -12.14 9.00
C GLY A 270 3.84 -10.78 8.44
N LYS A 271 4.80 -10.08 7.86
CA LYS A 271 4.55 -8.75 7.29
C LYS A 271 3.68 -8.82 6.03
N GLY A 272 2.68 -7.95 5.98
CA GLY A 272 1.77 -7.83 4.83
C GLY A 272 0.56 -8.74 4.95
N VAL A 273 -0.19 -8.85 3.85
CA VAL A 273 -1.47 -9.56 3.80
C VAL A 273 -1.48 -10.52 2.61
N ALA A 274 -1.92 -11.75 2.86
CA ALA A 274 -2.06 -12.75 1.80
C ALA A 274 -3.13 -12.32 0.78
N TYR A 275 -2.92 -12.66 -0.50
CA TYR A 275 -3.85 -12.30 -1.57
C TYR A 275 -5.26 -12.86 -1.36
N GLU A 276 -5.37 -14.04 -0.74
CA GLU A 276 -6.66 -14.62 -0.37
C GLU A 276 -7.47 -13.71 0.56
N ASP A 277 -6.81 -13.06 1.52
CA ASP A 277 -7.47 -12.13 2.44
C ASP A 277 -7.84 -10.83 1.70
N LEU A 278 -6.96 -10.28 0.86
CA LEU A 278 -7.28 -9.09 0.05
C LEU A 278 -8.47 -9.31 -0.90
N ILE A 279 -8.57 -10.51 -1.48
CA ILE A 279 -9.71 -10.94 -2.29
C ILE A 279 -10.97 -10.99 -1.41
N GLU A 280 -10.90 -11.65 -0.25
CA GLU A 280 -12.04 -11.75 0.68
C GLU A 280 -12.55 -10.36 1.08
N LEU A 281 -11.67 -9.42 1.45
CA LEU A 281 -12.05 -8.05 1.79
C LEU A 281 -12.83 -7.37 0.66
N SER A 282 -12.37 -7.54 -0.57
CA SER A 282 -13.01 -6.98 -1.75
C SER A 282 -14.40 -7.59 -1.98
N ASN A 283 -14.51 -8.91 -1.84
CA ASN A 283 -15.73 -9.66 -2.05
C ASN A 283 -16.80 -9.29 -1.01
N ILE A 284 -16.46 -9.33 0.29
CA ILE A 284 -17.44 -9.05 1.36
C ILE A 284 -17.91 -7.58 1.36
N THR A 285 -17.06 -6.67 0.89
CA THR A 285 -17.41 -5.24 0.83
C THR A 285 -17.96 -4.81 -0.52
N HIS A 286 -17.89 -5.69 -1.52
CA HIS A 286 -18.19 -5.41 -2.93
C HIS A 286 -17.44 -4.17 -3.45
N LYS A 287 -16.13 -4.13 -3.19
CA LYS A 287 -15.23 -3.02 -3.57
C LYS A 287 -14.15 -3.49 -4.52
N SER A 288 -13.90 -2.72 -5.58
CA SER A 288 -12.85 -3.03 -6.55
C SER A 288 -11.46 -2.99 -5.91
N ALA A 289 -10.63 -3.96 -6.26
CA ALA A 289 -9.26 -4.06 -5.80
C ALA A 289 -8.34 -3.29 -6.75
N TRP A 290 -7.34 -2.61 -6.19
CA TRP A 290 -6.20 -2.09 -6.92
C TRP A 290 -4.93 -2.74 -6.39
N LEU A 291 -4.37 -3.64 -7.19
CA LEU A 291 -3.22 -4.45 -6.88
C LEU A 291 -1.96 -3.93 -7.59
N ASN A 292 -0.89 -3.82 -6.82
CA ASN A 292 0.44 -3.55 -7.34
C ASN A 292 1.21 -4.88 -7.45
N ILE A 293 1.76 -5.18 -8.62
CA ILE A 293 2.59 -6.37 -8.83
C ILE A 293 4.05 -6.03 -8.49
N PRO A 294 4.77 -6.85 -7.67
CA PRO A 294 6.18 -6.61 -7.36
C PRO A 294 7.06 -6.47 -8.60
N HIS A 295 8.06 -5.59 -8.55
CA HIS A 295 8.93 -5.31 -9.71
C HIS A 295 9.85 -6.48 -10.06
N LEU A 296 10.17 -7.36 -9.10
CA LEU A 296 10.99 -8.55 -9.32
C LEU A 296 10.16 -9.80 -9.68
N ALA A 297 8.83 -9.73 -9.61
CA ALA A 297 7.96 -10.88 -9.89
C ALA A 297 8.23 -11.46 -11.29
N ASP A 298 8.41 -12.76 -11.38
CA ASP A 298 8.49 -13.48 -12.64
C ASP A 298 7.11 -13.79 -13.22
N ASP A 299 7.08 -14.32 -14.45
CA ASP A 299 5.83 -14.62 -15.15
C ASP A 299 5.00 -15.70 -14.45
N ASP A 300 5.65 -16.63 -13.73
CA ASP A 300 4.96 -17.66 -12.95
C ASP A 300 4.23 -17.04 -11.76
N TYR A 301 4.88 -16.14 -11.02
CA TYR A 301 4.24 -15.36 -9.97
C TYR A 301 3.03 -14.58 -10.49
N ILE A 302 3.20 -13.88 -11.62
CA ILE A 302 2.14 -13.07 -12.22
C ILE A 302 0.96 -13.96 -12.62
N ARG A 303 1.24 -15.11 -13.26
CA ARG A 303 0.20 -16.06 -13.69
C ARG A 303 -0.52 -16.70 -12.51
N GLN A 304 0.18 -17.20 -11.51
CA GLN A 304 -0.46 -17.79 -10.32
C GLN A 304 -1.25 -16.75 -9.52
N THR A 305 -0.81 -15.49 -9.50
CA THR A 305 -1.61 -14.39 -8.92
C THR A 305 -2.90 -14.19 -9.72
N ALA A 306 -2.81 -14.13 -11.06
CA ALA A 306 -3.95 -13.98 -11.93
C ALA A 306 -4.95 -15.15 -11.81
N GLU A 307 -4.47 -16.39 -11.78
CA GLU A 307 -5.27 -17.59 -11.55
C GLU A 307 -6.01 -17.53 -10.21
N LEU A 308 -5.32 -17.14 -9.13
CA LEU A 308 -5.94 -17.01 -7.81
C LEU A 308 -7.08 -15.99 -7.81
N PHE A 309 -6.85 -14.81 -8.39
CA PHE A 309 -7.89 -13.79 -8.53
C PHE A 309 -9.02 -14.26 -9.47
N ALA A 310 -8.71 -14.91 -10.60
CA ALA A 310 -9.72 -15.45 -11.49
C ALA A 310 -10.63 -16.45 -10.77
N GLN A 311 -10.07 -17.30 -9.88
CA GLN A 311 -10.83 -18.32 -9.16
C GLN A 311 -11.67 -17.76 -8.00
N LYS A 312 -11.15 -16.76 -7.26
CA LYS A 312 -11.74 -16.35 -5.97
C LYS A 312 -12.36 -14.95 -5.95
N TYR A 313 -11.98 -14.08 -6.88
CA TYR A 313 -12.46 -12.70 -6.90
C TYR A 313 -13.89 -12.61 -7.44
N ASP A 314 -14.73 -11.77 -6.84
CA ASP A 314 -16.10 -11.54 -7.29
C ASP A 314 -16.12 -11.16 -8.78
N PRO A 315 -16.80 -11.94 -9.64
CA PRO A 315 -16.75 -11.77 -11.09
C PRO A 315 -17.38 -10.46 -11.58
N SER A 316 -18.12 -9.74 -10.73
CA SER A 316 -18.74 -8.46 -11.05
C SER A 316 -17.84 -7.26 -10.79
N LEU A 317 -16.74 -7.44 -10.04
CA LEU A 317 -15.82 -6.37 -9.66
C LEU A 317 -14.70 -6.17 -10.69
N ASP A 318 -14.27 -4.92 -10.85
CA ASP A 318 -13.10 -4.57 -11.63
C ASP A 318 -11.82 -4.74 -10.79
N LEU A 319 -10.74 -5.24 -11.40
CA LEU A 319 -9.42 -5.40 -10.81
C LEU A 319 -8.42 -4.44 -11.48
N TYR A 320 -8.00 -3.43 -10.73
CA TYR A 320 -7.00 -2.46 -11.17
C TYR A 320 -5.59 -3.01 -10.95
N LEU A 321 -4.74 -2.93 -11.98
CA LEU A 321 -3.37 -3.45 -11.93
C LEU A 321 -2.36 -2.32 -12.14
N GLU A 322 -1.33 -2.28 -11.30
CA GLU A 322 -0.21 -1.34 -11.42
C GLU A 322 1.12 -2.11 -11.34
N ASN A 323 2.10 -1.72 -12.15
CA ASN A 323 3.44 -2.28 -12.09
C ASN A 323 4.24 -1.60 -10.97
N SER A 324 4.44 -2.34 -9.85
CA SER A 324 5.13 -1.87 -8.65
C SER A 324 4.57 -0.54 -8.11
N ASN A 325 5.41 0.27 -7.48
CA ASN A 325 5.08 1.61 -6.98
C ASN A 325 6.26 2.56 -7.19
N GLU A 326 5.96 3.79 -7.65
CA GLU A 326 6.93 4.88 -7.83
C GLU A 326 8.27 4.45 -8.46
N LEU A 327 8.26 3.78 -9.62
CA LEU A 327 9.47 3.36 -10.36
C LEU A 327 10.35 4.52 -10.88
N TRP A 328 10.05 5.75 -10.46
CA TRP A 328 10.85 6.95 -10.64
C TRP A 328 11.60 7.39 -9.38
N ASN A 329 11.20 6.94 -8.20
CA ASN A 329 11.73 7.42 -6.93
C ASN A 329 12.95 6.58 -6.50
N HIS A 330 14.14 7.19 -6.57
CA HIS A 330 15.43 6.54 -6.28
C HIS A 330 15.62 6.10 -4.81
N GLN A 331 14.78 6.57 -3.88
CA GLN A 331 14.78 6.08 -2.50
C GLN A 331 14.37 4.61 -2.42
N PHE A 332 13.57 4.13 -3.38
CA PHE A 332 13.12 2.75 -3.41
C PHE A 332 14.02 1.81 -4.21
N ALA A 333 14.20 0.58 -3.72
CA ALA A 333 14.95 -0.48 -4.40
C ALA A 333 14.37 -0.76 -5.78
N GLN A 334 13.05 -0.75 -5.94
CA GLN A 334 12.43 -1.03 -7.23
C GLN A 334 12.90 -0.11 -8.38
N THR A 335 13.16 1.17 -8.08
CA THR A 335 13.70 2.11 -9.07
C THR A 335 15.16 1.79 -9.41
N ARG A 336 15.95 1.38 -8.41
CA ARG A 336 17.36 1.01 -8.61
C ARG A 336 17.48 -0.30 -9.39
N ASP A 337 16.76 -1.33 -8.96
CA ASP A 337 16.73 -2.66 -9.59
C ASP A 337 16.29 -2.56 -11.06
N LEU A 338 15.27 -1.75 -11.39
CA LEU A 338 14.85 -1.49 -12.76
C LEU A 338 15.98 -0.88 -13.61
N ARG A 339 16.65 0.16 -13.08
CA ARG A 339 17.71 0.84 -13.82
C ARG A 339 18.95 -0.03 -13.99
N GLU A 340 19.30 -0.81 -12.98
CA GLU A 340 20.40 -1.79 -13.06
C GLU A 340 20.11 -2.85 -14.11
N SER A 341 18.87 -3.37 -14.16
CA SER A 341 18.45 -4.31 -15.20
C SER A 341 18.56 -3.72 -16.61
N LEU A 342 18.07 -2.50 -16.82
CA LEU A 342 18.19 -1.82 -18.12
C LEU A 342 19.65 -1.58 -18.52
N MET A 343 20.50 -1.21 -17.56
CA MET A 343 21.92 -0.99 -17.82
C MET A 343 22.62 -2.29 -18.22
N ALA A 344 22.36 -3.38 -17.49
CA ALA A 344 22.90 -4.70 -17.82
C ALA A 344 22.44 -5.19 -19.21
N GLN A 345 21.19 -4.94 -19.57
CA GLN A 345 20.66 -5.27 -20.90
C GLN A 345 21.39 -4.49 -22.01
N LEU A 346 21.56 -3.17 -21.85
CA LEU A 346 22.27 -2.33 -22.83
C LEU A 346 23.74 -2.69 -22.97
N ILE A 347 24.45 -2.91 -21.85
CA ILE A 347 25.86 -3.35 -21.88
C ILE A 347 25.97 -4.67 -22.65
N LYS A 348 25.08 -5.62 -22.40
CA LYS A 348 25.09 -6.93 -23.06
C LYS A 348 24.71 -6.84 -24.54
N ALA A 349 23.69 -6.07 -24.89
CA ALA A 349 23.13 -6.03 -26.24
C ALA A 349 23.89 -5.09 -27.19
N GLU A 350 24.42 -3.98 -26.67
CA GLU A 350 25.03 -2.91 -27.47
C GLU A 350 26.53 -2.72 -27.16
N GLY A 351 27.10 -3.43 -26.17
CA GLY A 351 28.51 -3.31 -25.81
C GLY A 351 28.88 -1.96 -25.18
N LEU A 352 27.90 -1.24 -24.63
CA LEU A 352 28.12 0.08 -24.02
C LEU A 352 28.93 -0.01 -22.73
N THR A 353 29.67 1.07 -22.41
CA THR A 353 30.20 1.24 -21.05
C THR A 353 29.05 1.55 -20.06
N PRO A 354 29.23 1.34 -18.75
CA PRO A 354 28.23 1.72 -17.75
C PRO A 354 27.79 3.19 -17.85
N GLU A 355 28.71 4.11 -18.14
CA GLU A 355 28.44 5.53 -18.28
C GLU A 355 27.59 5.83 -19.53
N ALA A 356 27.94 5.21 -20.67
CA ALA A 356 27.19 5.34 -21.91
C ALA A 356 25.78 4.74 -21.79
N ALA A 357 25.65 3.59 -21.13
CA ALA A 357 24.36 2.95 -20.85
C ALA A 357 23.50 3.84 -19.95
N LYS A 358 24.07 4.41 -18.87
CA LYS A 358 23.37 5.34 -17.98
C LYS A 358 22.87 6.58 -18.74
N LEU A 359 23.71 7.18 -19.57
CA LEU A 359 23.35 8.34 -20.38
C LEU A 359 22.17 8.02 -21.32
N LYS A 360 22.24 6.88 -22.01
CA LYS A 360 21.17 6.41 -22.91
C LYS A 360 19.86 6.19 -22.16
N ILE A 361 19.90 5.54 -20.98
CA ILE A 361 18.72 5.34 -20.11
C ILE A 361 17.99 6.66 -19.84
N ASP A 362 18.74 7.72 -19.50
CA ASP A 362 18.17 9.01 -19.12
C ASP A 362 17.71 9.84 -20.32
N GLN A 363 18.46 9.82 -21.41
CA GLN A 363 18.11 10.53 -22.65
C GLN A 363 16.86 9.93 -23.30
N GLU A 364 16.78 8.60 -23.35
CA GLU A 364 15.69 7.90 -24.03
C GLU A 364 14.49 7.60 -23.13
N SER A 365 14.56 7.97 -21.84
CA SER A 365 13.49 7.74 -20.85
C SER A 365 13.11 6.25 -20.73
N LEU A 366 14.11 5.36 -20.82
CA LEU A 366 13.90 3.91 -20.83
C LEU A 366 13.12 3.38 -19.61
N PRO A 367 13.29 3.89 -18.38
CA PRO A 367 12.51 3.40 -17.25
C PRO A 367 11.00 3.62 -17.40
N GLN A 368 10.58 4.72 -18.05
CA GLN A 368 9.16 5.00 -18.27
C GLN A 368 8.57 4.08 -19.35
N LYS A 369 9.35 3.78 -20.40
CA LYS A 369 8.96 2.84 -21.46
C LYS A 369 8.85 1.42 -20.90
N ALA A 370 9.88 0.96 -20.19
CA ALA A 370 9.91 -0.35 -19.55
C ALA A 370 8.80 -0.54 -18.51
N ASN A 371 8.44 0.51 -17.77
CA ASN A 371 7.30 0.47 -16.85
C ASN A 371 5.99 0.18 -17.60
N LEU A 372 5.76 0.87 -18.73
CA LEU A 372 4.58 0.62 -19.55
C LEU A 372 4.60 -0.78 -20.16
N ASP A 373 5.71 -1.18 -20.79
CA ASP A 373 5.82 -2.51 -21.43
C ASP A 373 5.52 -3.62 -20.42
N ARG A 374 6.06 -3.51 -19.20
CA ARG A 374 5.80 -4.48 -18.12
C ARG A 374 4.35 -4.43 -17.64
N LEU A 375 3.72 -3.25 -17.54
CA LEU A 375 2.31 -3.14 -17.20
C LEU A 375 1.41 -3.81 -18.26
N CYS A 376 1.71 -3.62 -19.55
CA CYS A 376 0.98 -4.28 -20.64
C CYS A 376 1.17 -5.81 -20.61
N HIS A 377 2.37 -6.28 -20.28
CA HIS A 377 2.65 -7.72 -20.10
C HIS A 377 1.87 -8.33 -18.93
N ILE A 378 1.87 -7.65 -17.77
CA ILE A 378 1.05 -8.04 -16.60
C ILE A 378 -0.43 -8.09 -16.99
N SER A 379 -0.93 -7.07 -17.68
CA SER A 379 -2.31 -7.00 -18.18
C SER A 379 -2.64 -8.20 -19.06
N ALA A 380 -1.76 -8.55 -20.00
CA ALA A 380 -1.96 -9.67 -20.91
C ALA A 380 -2.11 -11.01 -20.16
N ILE A 381 -1.22 -11.28 -19.19
CA ILE A 381 -1.29 -12.51 -18.37
C ILE A 381 -2.60 -12.55 -17.58
N PHE A 382 -2.97 -11.45 -16.90
CA PHE A 382 -4.22 -11.42 -16.13
C PHE A 382 -5.46 -11.61 -17.01
N ARG A 383 -5.49 -10.99 -18.18
CA ARG A 383 -6.60 -11.11 -19.13
C ARG A 383 -6.72 -12.53 -19.67
N GLN A 384 -5.60 -13.21 -19.90
CA GLN A 384 -5.59 -14.62 -20.30
C GLN A 384 -6.27 -15.49 -19.23
N GLU A 385 -5.87 -15.36 -17.96
CA GLU A 385 -6.44 -16.18 -16.88
C GLU A 385 -7.90 -15.81 -16.53
N PHE A 386 -8.30 -14.55 -16.73
CA PHE A 386 -9.68 -14.11 -16.53
C PHE A 386 -10.63 -14.55 -17.66
N GLY A 387 -10.08 -14.91 -18.82
CA GLY A 387 -10.83 -15.45 -19.96
C GLY A 387 -11.99 -14.54 -20.39
N THR A 388 -13.23 -15.02 -20.25
CA THR A 388 -14.44 -14.29 -20.63
C THR A 388 -14.71 -13.03 -19.80
N ARG A 389 -13.96 -12.82 -18.71
CA ARG A 389 -14.00 -11.63 -17.84
C ARG A 389 -12.79 -10.72 -18.03
N ALA A 390 -12.03 -10.87 -19.11
CA ALA A 390 -10.83 -10.08 -19.36
C ALA A 390 -11.08 -8.56 -19.28
N GLU A 391 -12.27 -8.07 -19.63
CA GLU A 391 -12.67 -6.66 -19.53
C GLU A 391 -12.66 -6.09 -18.11
N ARG A 392 -12.65 -6.94 -17.08
CA ARG A 392 -12.53 -6.57 -15.66
C ARG A 392 -11.12 -6.17 -15.26
N ILE A 393 -10.12 -6.50 -16.07
CA ILE A 393 -8.74 -6.11 -15.82
C ILE A 393 -8.53 -4.67 -16.28
N LYS A 394 -8.15 -3.80 -15.33
CA LYS A 394 -7.98 -2.35 -15.51
C LYS A 394 -6.53 -1.91 -15.26
N PRO A 395 -5.64 -1.97 -16.27
CA PRO A 395 -4.26 -1.51 -16.12
C PRO A 395 -4.21 0.00 -15.83
N VAL A 396 -3.39 0.39 -14.86
CA VAL A 396 -3.21 1.76 -14.38
C VAL A 396 -1.75 2.16 -14.48
N LEU A 397 -1.47 3.14 -15.34
CA LEU A 397 -0.11 3.68 -15.47
C LEU A 397 0.13 4.76 -14.41
N ALA A 398 1.04 4.49 -13.48
CA ALA A 398 1.38 5.41 -12.41
C ALA A 398 2.43 6.46 -12.82
N GLY A 399 2.31 7.66 -12.26
CA GLY A 399 3.28 8.73 -12.37
C GLY A 399 3.16 9.76 -11.25
N GLN A 400 3.84 10.88 -11.44
CA GLN A 400 4.00 11.94 -10.43
C GLN A 400 3.37 13.24 -10.92
N ALA A 401 2.60 13.90 -10.06
CA ALA A 401 1.98 15.18 -10.40
C ALA A 401 3.01 16.29 -10.66
N ALA A 402 4.09 16.33 -9.86
CA ALA A 402 5.16 17.31 -10.01
C ALA A 402 6.04 17.11 -11.26
N ASN A 403 5.97 15.95 -11.92
CA ASN A 403 6.78 15.63 -13.08
C ASN A 403 6.01 14.70 -14.03
N SER A 404 5.23 15.31 -14.93
CA SER A 404 4.41 14.61 -15.91
C SER A 404 5.22 13.74 -16.88
N ARG A 405 6.54 13.91 -16.96
CA ARG A 405 7.43 13.09 -17.79
C ARG A 405 7.23 11.59 -17.52
N HIS A 406 6.95 11.20 -16.28
CA HIS A 406 6.77 9.80 -15.91
C HIS A 406 5.56 9.14 -16.59
N LEU A 407 4.46 9.87 -16.76
CA LEU A 407 3.31 9.40 -17.53
C LEU A 407 3.53 9.60 -19.02
N ARG A 408 3.94 10.80 -19.42
CA ARG A 408 4.03 11.22 -20.81
C ARG A 408 4.92 10.30 -21.64
N LYS A 409 6.11 9.93 -21.11
CA LYS A 409 7.05 9.07 -21.85
C LYS A 409 6.57 7.63 -22.01
N GLY A 410 5.80 7.11 -21.05
CA GLY A 410 5.09 5.84 -21.22
C GLY A 410 4.03 5.96 -22.31
N LEU A 411 3.14 6.95 -22.22
CA LEU A 411 2.06 7.12 -23.21
C LEU A 411 2.57 7.39 -24.64
N GLU A 412 3.63 8.18 -24.80
CA GLU A 412 4.31 8.37 -26.10
C GLU A 412 4.83 7.04 -26.66
N HIS A 413 5.39 6.18 -25.81
CA HIS A 413 5.86 4.84 -26.19
C HIS A 413 4.70 3.92 -26.58
N LEU A 414 3.59 3.92 -25.83
CA LEU A 414 2.38 3.15 -26.17
C LEU A 414 1.91 3.44 -27.60
N VAL A 415 1.91 4.71 -27.97
CA VAL A 415 1.49 5.16 -29.30
C VAL A 415 2.51 4.77 -30.36
N ALA A 416 3.79 4.96 -30.08
CA ALA A 416 4.87 4.65 -31.01
C ALA A 416 4.97 3.15 -31.33
N THR A 417 4.64 2.27 -30.38
CA THR A 417 4.70 0.81 -30.55
C THR A 417 3.41 0.19 -31.09
N GLY A 418 2.33 0.95 -31.22
CA GLY A 418 1.04 0.41 -31.67
C GLY A 418 0.34 -0.50 -30.64
N GLN A 419 0.75 -0.46 -29.37
CA GLN A 419 0.26 -1.34 -28.31
C GLN A 419 -1.04 -0.86 -27.65
N GLN A 420 -1.70 0.19 -28.16
CA GLN A 420 -2.88 0.80 -27.52
C GLN A 420 -3.99 -0.22 -27.28
N GLU A 421 -4.31 -1.04 -28.29
CA GLU A 421 -5.37 -2.03 -28.19
C GLU A 421 -4.96 -3.22 -27.33
N SER A 422 -3.73 -3.71 -27.46
CA SER A 422 -3.25 -4.90 -26.74
C SER A 422 -2.98 -4.64 -25.26
N CYS A 423 -2.55 -3.42 -24.90
CA CYS A 423 -2.28 -3.07 -23.50
C CYS A 423 -3.57 -2.91 -22.68
N HIS A 424 -4.68 -2.51 -23.33
CA HIS A 424 -5.95 -2.19 -22.68
C HIS A 424 -5.81 -1.18 -21.52
N LEU A 425 -4.91 -0.20 -21.64
CA LEU A 425 -4.69 0.79 -20.58
C LEU A 425 -5.98 1.55 -20.26
N GLU A 426 -6.44 1.47 -19.01
CA GLU A 426 -7.73 2.04 -18.59
C GLU A 426 -7.55 3.42 -17.94
N ALA A 427 -6.52 3.58 -17.10
CA ALA A 427 -6.36 4.79 -16.29
C ALA A 427 -4.89 5.20 -16.09
N ILE A 428 -4.73 6.42 -15.59
CA ILE A 428 -3.47 6.92 -15.04
C ILE A 428 -3.64 7.20 -13.55
N ALA A 429 -2.57 6.99 -12.78
CA ALA A 429 -2.49 7.36 -11.37
C ALA A 429 -1.43 8.45 -11.20
N ILE A 430 -1.71 9.43 -10.33
CA ILE A 430 -0.75 10.49 -9.99
C ILE A 430 -0.47 10.49 -8.49
N ALA A 431 0.81 10.52 -8.11
CA ALA A 431 1.25 10.87 -6.78
C ALA A 431 1.23 12.40 -6.64
N PRO A 432 0.31 12.98 -5.84
CA PRO A 432 0.06 14.42 -5.90
C PRO A 432 1.07 15.25 -5.08
N TYR A 433 1.88 14.62 -4.21
CA TYR A 433 2.85 15.26 -3.31
C TYR A 433 2.36 16.61 -2.76
N LEU A 434 1.15 16.60 -2.18
CA LEU A 434 0.54 17.80 -1.62
C LEU A 434 1.24 18.13 -0.31
N ASN A 435 1.81 19.33 -0.20
CA ASN A 435 2.25 19.89 1.06
C ASN A 435 1.17 20.84 1.59
N THR A 436 0.66 20.59 2.79
CA THR A 436 -0.32 21.46 3.45
C THR A 436 0.31 22.68 4.13
N GLN A 437 1.64 22.78 4.18
CA GLN A 437 2.35 23.87 4.86
C GLN A 437 2.42 25.19 4.07
N SER A 438 2.08 25.21 2.78
CA SER A 438 2.20 26.41 1.92
C SER A 438 0.87 26.97 1.40
N GLY A 439 -0.27 26.49 1.89
CA GLY A 439 -1.56 27.15 1.70
C GLY A 439 -1.72 28.29 2.70
N ARG A 440 -1.98 29.52 2.24
CA ARG A 440 -2.27 30.67 3.12
C ARG A 440 -3.48 30.47 4.04
N ASP A 441 -4.28 29.43 3.84
CA ASP A 441 -5.59 29.27 4.49
C ASP A 441 -5.90 27.85 5.00
N PHE A 442 -4.92 26.94 5.18
CA PHE A 442 -5.25 25.66 5.83
C PHE A 442 -5.32 25.82 7.36
N ASN A 443 -6.44 26.35 7.84
CA ASN A 443 -6.79 26.37 9.26
C ASN A 443 -7.66 25.13 9.60
N PRO A 444 -7.09 24.06 10.19
CA PRO A 444 -7.86 22.86 10.53
C PRO A 444 -9.01 23.12 11.52
N ALA A 445 -9.01 24.25 12.24
CA ALA A 445 -10.10 24.63 13.13
C ALA A 445 -11.37 25.09 12.38
N GLN A 446 -11.29 25.48 11.10
CA GLN A 446 -12.47 25.82 10.30
C GLN A 446 -13.15 24.60 9.66
N SER A 447 -12.41 23.51 9.41
CA SER A 447 -12.95 22.26 8.88
C SER A 447 -13.62 21.36 9.94
N MET A 448 -13.43 21.65 11.23
CA MET A 448 -14.13 21.02 12.36
C MET A 448 -15.24 21.93 12.93
N LYS A 449 -16.02 22.59 12.07
CA LYS A 449 -17.34 23.05 12.53
C LYS A 449 -18.21 21.80 12.69
N CYS A 450 -18.32 21.35 13.93
CA CYS A 450 -19.32 20.43 14.41
C CYS A 450 -20.65 20.70 13.70
N LEU A 451 -21.20 19.68 13.06
CA LEU A 451 -22.61 19.69 12.66
C LEU A 451 -23.44 19.99 13.93
N PRO A 452 -24.43 20.90 13.87
CA PRO A 452 -25.27 21.20 15.02
C PRO A 452 -26.07 19.95 15.43
N LYS A 453 -26.29 19.87 16.75
CA LYS A 453 -26.82 18.72 17.50
C LYS A 453 -28.03 18.03 16.90
#